data_AF-A0A9D3VM53-F1
#
_entry.id   AF-A0A9D3VM53-F1
#
_cell.length_a   1.000
_cell.length_b   1.000
_cell.length_c   1.000
_cell.angle_alpha   90.00
_cell.angle_beta   90.00
_cell.angle_gamma   90.00
#
_symmetry.space_group_name_H-M   'P 1'
#
loop_
_entity.id
_entity.type
_entity.pdbx_description
1 polymer ?
#
loop_
_entity_poly.entity_id
_entity_poly.type
_entity_poly.pdbx_seq_one_letter_code
_entity_poly.pdbx_strand_id
1 'polypeptide(L)'
;MPGDCSIRALWILNNLDAVVFSRRFPVVEKRWRAACQSENESSDDDPVKYTVFSSVPSDSELAAAFSERKTREGSVRGFGIRVSQSREGSDSWVDDPITRHIVGIYINKEEEGENNLIWPLALHIKGPYCILILPLVEPRHVKAYARLCKRSDCGNAVTAHENLSSLLLDLPSITGYEHSWWLMPLVT
;
A
#
# COMPACT_ATOMS: atom_id res chain seq x y z
N MET A 1 -7.35 -25.87 -8.30
CA MET A 1 -5.93 -25.52 -8.11
C MET A 1 -5.80 -25.01 -6.68
N PRO A 2 -5.03 -25.65 -5.79
CA PRO A 2 -4.79 -25.09 -4.46
C PRO A 2 -4.12 -23.72 -4.67
N GLY A 3 -4.75 -22.68 -4.12
CA GLY A 3 -4.56 -21.29 -4.53
C GLY A 3 -3.10 -20.84 -4.47
N ASP A 4 -2.61 -20.34 -5.60
CA ASP A 4 -1.32 -19.68 -5.68
C ASP A 4 -1.24 -18.59 -4.60
N CYS A 5 -0.16 -18.61 -3.80
CA CYS A 5 0.09 -17.55 -2.82
C CYS A 5 0.16 -16.20 -3.54
N SER A 6 -0.74 -15.29 -3.19
CA SER A 6 -0.82 -13.93 -3.75
C SER A 6 -0.13 -12.91 -2.84
N ILE A 7 0.78 -13.33 -1.96
CA ILE A 7 1.51 -12.44 -1.05
C ILE A 7 2.95 -12.29 -1.56
N ARG A 8 3.42 -11.06 -1.72
CA ARG A 8 4.81 -10.74 -2.08
C ARG A 8 5.74 -10.80 -0.87
N ALA A 9 5.29 -10.22 0.25
CA ALA A 9 6.03 -10.20 1.50
C ALA A 9 5.12 -10.01 2.73
N LEU A 10 5.64 -10.39 3.89
CA LEU A 10 5.01 -10.27 5.20
C LEU A 10 6.07 -9.78 6.19
N TRP A 11 5.70 -8.84 7.06
CA TRP A 11 6.53 -8.38 8.17
C TRP A 11 5.73 -8.33 9.47
N ILE A 12 6.42 -8.61 10.58
CA ILE A 12 5.90 -8.40 11.93
C ILE A 12 6.86 -7.44 12.62
N LEU A 13 6.31 -6.32 13.09
CA LEU A 13 7.02 -5.29 13.84
C LEU A 13 6.56 -5.35 15.29
N ASN A 14 7.48 -5.10 16.22
CA ASN A 14 7.14 -4.91 17.63
C ASN A 14 6.69 -3.47 17.90
N ASN A 15 6.42 -3.16 19.16
CA ASN A 15 6.01 -1.83 19.62
C ASN A 15 7.10 -0.76 19.54
N LEU A 16 8.33 -1.13 19.20
CA LEU A 16 9.46 -0.23 18.94
C LEU A 16 9.74 -0.08 17.43
N ASP A 17 8.82 -0.54 16.57
CA ASP A 17 8.95 -0.53 15.11
C ASP A 17 10.12 -1.33 14.54
N ALA A 18 10.72 -2.21 15.36
CA ALA A 18 11.70 -3.15 14.87
C ALA A 18 11.01 -4.32 14.20
N VAL A 19 11.44 -4.67 12.99
CA VAL A 19 11.03 -5.91 12.31
C VAL A 19 11.60 -7.10 13.09
N VAL A 20 10.73 -7.87 13.72
CA VAL A 20 11.08 -9.08 14.49
C VAL A 20 10.91 -10.36 13.67
N PHE A 21 10.15 -10.28 12.57
CA PHE A 21 10.00 -11.37 11.62
C PHE A 21 9.70 -10.81 10.23
N SER A 22 10.29 -11.41 9.20
CA SER A 22 9.96 -11.12 7.80
C SER A 22 9.94 -12.40 6.97
N ARG A 23 9.04 -12.45 6.00
CA ARG A 23 8.96 -13.54 5.01
C ARG A 23 8.71 -12.95 3.64
N ARG A 24 9.55 -13.34 2.67
CA ARG A 24 9.44 -12.92 1.27
C ARG A 24 9.03 -14.11 0.41
N PHE A 25 8.32 -13.85 -0.68
CA PHE A 25 7.87 -14.86 -1.62
C PHE A 25 8.47 -14.58 -3.01
N PRO A 26 9.68 -15.10 -3.31
CA PRO A 26 10.44 -14.73 -4.50
C PRO A 26 9.74 -15.00 -5.83
N VAL A 27 8.91 -16.05 -5.89
CA VAL A 27 8.13 -16.40 -7.10
C VAL A 27 7.11 -15.32 -7.41
N VAL A 28 6.37 -14.88 -6.39
CA VAL A 28 5.36 -13.81 -6.50
C VAL A 28 6.04 -12.49 -6.83
N GLU A 29 7.18 -12.22 -6.21
CA GLU A 29 7.97 -11.02 -6.48
C GLU A 29 8.54 -10.98 -7.91
N LYS A 30 8.93 -12.13 -8.46
CA LYS A 30 9.36 -12.22 -9.87
C LYS A 30 8.19 -11.92 -10.82
N ARG A 31 6.99 -12.42 -10.52
CA ARG A 31 5.76 -12.12 -11.29
C ARG A 31 5.43 -10.62 -11.25
N TRP A 32 5.50 -10.01 -10.05
CA TRP A 32 5.31 -8.57 -9.88
C TRP A 32 6.29 -7.74 -10.71
N ARG A 33 7.60 -8.05 -10.63
CA ARG A 33 8.61 -7.34 -11.43
C ARG A 33 8.37 -7.43 -12.93
N ALA A 34 7.98 -8.61 -13.43
CA ALA A 34 7.64 -8.78 -14.84
C ALA A 34 6.41 -7.94 -15.23
N ALA A 35 5.37 -7.90 -14.39
CA ALA A 35 4.20 -7.07 -14.64
C ALA A 35 4.53 -5.57 -14.63
N CYS A 36 5.40 -5.11 -13.71
CA CYS A 36 5.85 -3.72 -13.70
C CYS A 36 6.62 -3.35 -14.97
N GLN A 37 7.47 -4.25 -15.48
CA GLN A 37 8.21 -4.03 -16.72
C GLN A 37 7.26 -3.87 -17.92
N SER A 38 6.33 -4.81 -18.10
CA SER A 38 5.35 -4.72 -19.19
C SER A 38 4.48 -3.47 -19.11
N GLU A 39 4.07 -3.09 -17.89
CA GLU A 39 3.25 -1.90 -17.68
C GLU A 39 4.04 -0.62 -18.00
N ASN A 40 5.31 -0.52 -17.59
CA ASN A 40 6.15 0.63 -17.86
C ASN A 40 6.52 0.77 -19.36
N GLU A 41 6.67 -0.35 -20.08
CA GLU A 41 6.89 -0.37 -21.53
C GLU A 41 5.64 0.06 -22.32
N SER A 42 4.45 -0.20 -21.80
CA SER A 42 3.17 0.15 -22.45
C SER A 42 2.73 1.61 -22.27
N SER A 43 3.37 2.36 -21.36
CA SER A 43 2.92 3.70 -20.92
C SER A 43 3.69 4.87 -21.54
N ASP A 44 4.08 4.76 -22.81
CA ASP A 44 4.89 5.78 -23.52
C ASP A 44 4.12 7.09 -23.80
N ASP A 45 2.79 7.11 -23.66
CA ASP A 45 1.90 8.25 -23.95
C ASP A 45 1.44 9.07 -22.71
N ASP A 46 1.87 8.72 -21.48
CA ASP A 46 1.41 9.42 -20.26
C ASP A 46 2.31 10.63 -19.94
N PRO A 47 1.79 11.88 -19.89
CA PRO A 47 2.59 13.08 -19.65
C PRO A 47 3.27 13.12 -18.27
N VAL A 48 2.88 12.25 -17.33
CA VAL A 48 3.54 12.06 -16.04
C VAL A 48 4.07 10.63 -15.99
N LYS A 49 5.34 10.44 -16.36
CA LYS A 49 6.04 9.16 -16.26
C LYS A 49 6.13 8.75 -14.79
N TYR A 50 5.17 7.95 -14.32
CA TYR A 50 5.18 7.41 -12.97
C TYR A 50 5.71 5.98 -13.03
N THR A 51 6.95 5.78 -12.58
CA THR A 51 7.53 4.45 -12.52
C THR A 51 7.01 3.71 -11.29
N VAL A 52 6.49 2.50 -11.49
CA VAL A 52 6.00 1.68 -10.38
C VAL A 52 7.19 1.04 -9.67
N PHE A 53 7.32 1.29 -8.37
CA PHE A 53 8.35 0.68 -7.55
C PHE A 53 8.23 -0.84 -7.56
N SER A 54 9.23 -1.48 -8.16
CA SER A 54 9.16 -2.90 -8.50
C SER A 54 9.79 -3.82 -7.45
N SER A 55 10.58 -3.29 -6.52
CA SER A 55 11.33 -4.09 -5.54
C SER A 55 10.65 -4.20 -4.18
N VAL A 56 10.77 -5.33 -3.51
CA VAL A 56 10.49 -5.46 -2.06
C VAL A 56 11.61 -4.78 -1.25
N PRO A 57 11.28 -3.91 -0.28
CA PRO A 57 12.29 -3.24 0.55
C PRO A 57 12.99 -4.21 1.50
N SER A 58 14.17 -3.82 1.94
CA SER A 58 14.83 -4.41 3.11
C SER A 58 14.04 -4.14 4.40
N ASP A 59 14.34 -4.91 5.44
CA ASP A 59 13.63 -4.81 6.70
C ASP A 59 13.93 -3.48 7.40
N SER A 60 15.14 -2.93 7.24
CA SER A 60 15.53 -1.60 7.74
C SER A 60 14.85 -0.47 6.98
N GLU A 61 14.78 -0.55 5.65
CA GLU A 61 14.06 0.43 4.82
C GLU A 61 12.56 0.45 5.19
N LEU A 62 11.96 -0.73 5.36
CA LEU A 62 10.56 -0.84 5.77
C LEU A 62 10.34 -0.27 7.17
N ALA A 63 11.17 -0.63 8.15
CA ALA A 63 11.05 -0.15 9.52
C ALA A 63 11.15 1.39 9.59
N ALA A 64 12.11 1.98 8.87
CA ALA A 64 12.28 3.42 8.79
C ALA A 64 11.06 4.09 8.16
N ALA A 65 10.61 3.61 7.00
CA ALA A 65 9.45 4.15 6.29
C ALA A 65 8.14 4.01 7.09
N PHE A 66 7.97 2.89 7.81
CA PHE A 66 6.81 2.66 8.66
C PHE A 66 6.81 3.58 9.88
N SER A 67 7.98 3.77 10.52
CA SER A 67 8.14 4.70 11.63
C SER A 67 7.83 6.13 11.20
N GLU A 68 8.38 6.56 10.06
CA GLU A 68 8.09 7.86 9.48
C GLU A 68 6.59 8.03 9.22
N ARG A 69 5.94 7.04 8.59
CA ARG A 69 4.49 7.07 8.36
C ARG A 69 3.71 7.31 9.65
N LYS A 70 4.02 6.62 10.74
CA LYS A 70 3.32 6.81 12.03
C LYS A 70 3.47 8.22 12.60
N THR A 71 4.61 8.89 12.37
CA THR A 71 4.75 10.31 12.76
C THR A 71 3.80 11.25 12.00
N ARG A 72 3.34 10.83 10.81
CA ARG A 72 2.36 11.55 9.99
C ARG A 72 0.91 11.22 10.37
N GLU A 73 0.65 10.10 11.03
CA GLU A 73 -0.71 9.64 11.43
C GLU A 73 -1.43 10.59 12.43
N GLY A 74 -0.82 11.71 12.83
CA GLY A 74 -1.45 12.79 13.60
C GLY A 74 -1.23 14.20 13.05
N SER A 75 -0.62 14.33 11.86
CA SER A 75 -0.33 15.64 11.27
C SER A 75 -1.49 16.08 10.38
N VAL A 76 -2.28 17.02 10.90
CA VAL A 76 -3.38 17.76 10.24
C VAL A 76 -4.74 17.05 10.27
N ARG A 77 -5.51 17.38 11.33
CA ARG A 77 -6.98 17.33 11.44
C ARG A 77 -7.63 16.05 10.88
N GLY A 78 -7.72 15.03 11.73
CA GLY A 78 -8.51 13.82 11.50
C GLY A 78 -10.00 14.09 11.29
N PHE A 79 -10.36 14.50 10.08
CA PHE A 79 -11.73 14.58 9.57
C PHE A 79 -11.88 13.98 8.16
N GLY A 80 -10.89 13.21 7.68
CA GLY A 80 -10.98 12.50 6.40
C GLY A 80 -11.15 13.41 5.17
N ILE A 81 -10.92 14.72 5.33
CA ILE A 81 -11.11 15.74 4.30
C ILE A 81 -9.75 16.40 4.07
N ARG A 82 -9.15 16.20 2.89
CA ARG A 82 -8.04 17.07 2.46
C ARG A 82 -8.58 18.47 2.27
N VAL A 83 -8.08 19.40 3.07
CA VAL A 83 -8.29 20.83 2.84
C VAL A 83 -7.17 21.35 1.97
N SER A 84 -7.29 22.55 1.41
CA SER A 84 -6.24 23.20 0.60
C SER A 84 -4.88 23.35 1.30
N GLN A 85 -4.82 23.10 2.62
CA GLN A 85 -3.63 23.12 3.47
C GLN A 85 -3.07 21.72 3.79
N SER A 86 -3.72 20.64 3.34
CA SER A 86 -3.21 19.27 3.53
C SER A 86 -1.92 19.08 2.73
N ARG A 87 -0.90 18.49 3.37
CA ARG A 87 0.39 18.21 2.72
C ARG A 87 0.19 17.23 1.56
N GLU A 88 0.83 17.50 0.42
CA GLU A 88 0.91 16.56 -0.69
C GLU A 88 1.53 15.23 -0.20
N GLY A 89 0.96 14.10 -0.61
CA GLY A 89 1.38 12.78 -0.11
C GLY A 89 1.00 12.45 1.34
N SER A 90 0.20 13.30 2.02
CA SER A 90 -0.29 13.01 3.38
C SER A 90 -1.41 11.97 3.39
N ASP A 91 -1.47 11.18 4.46
CA ASP A 91 -2.49 10.15 4.66
C ASP A 91 -3.87 10.73 5.06
N SER A 92 -4.21 11.98 4.72
CA SER A 92 -5.42 12.75 5.12
C SER A 92 -6.80 12.08 4.89
N TRP A 93 -6.83 10.84 4.40
CA TRP A 93 -7.98 9.97 4.22
C TRP A 93 -8.34 9.16 5.48
N VAL A 94 -7.68 9.42 6.62
CA VAL A 94 -7.64 8.60 7.86
C VAL A 94 -9.00 8.21 8.48
N ASP A 95 -10.12 8.82 8.05
CA ASP A 95 -11.45 8.49 8.61
C ASP A 95 -12.24 7.45 7.85
N ASP A 96 -11.74 6.94 6.71
CA ASP A 96 -12.32 5.74 6.11
C ASP A 96 -11.83 4.50 6.89
N PRO A 97 -12.72 3.69 7.50
CA PRO A 97 -12.35 2.48 8.22
C PRO A 97 -11.42 1.55 7.42
N ILE A 98 -11.53 1.51 6.09
CA ILE A 98 -10.67 0.65 5.25
C ILE A 98 -9.22 1.15 5.20
N THR A 99 -8.99 2.46 5.28
CA THR A 99 -7.64 3.06 5.25
C THR A 99 -6.85 2.81 6.53
N ARG A 100 -7.53 2.43 7.63
CA ARG A 100 -6.88 1.94 8.86
C ARG A 100 -6.25 0.56 8.67
N HIS A 101 -6.74 -0.19 7.69
CA HIS A 101 -6.30 -1.55 7.39
C HIS A 101 -5.48 -1.64 6.11
N ILE A 102 -5.60 -0.69 5.19
CA ILE A 102 -4.88 -0.67 3.91
C ILE A 102 -4.11 0.64 3.81
N VAL A 103 -2.79 0.56 3.91
CA VAL A 103 -1.90 1.71 4.04
C VAL A 103 -0.91 1.79 2.89
N GLY A 104 -0.41 3.00 2.62
CA GLY A 104 0.72 3.24 1.72
C GLY A 104 1.93 3.74 2.49
N ILE A 105 3.12 3.25 2.14
CA ILE A 105 4.39 3.76 2.68
C ILE A 105 5.31 4.15 1.52
N TYR A 106 6.15 5.15 1.74
CA TYR A 106 7.16 5.59 0.79
C TYR A 106 8.52 5.14 1.28
N ILE A 107 9.27 4.44 0.43
CA ILE A 107 10.64 4.03 0.75
C ILE A 107 11.61 5.10 0.25
N ASN A 108 12.26 5.81 1.16
CA ASN A 108 13.31 6.74 0.74
C ASN A 108 14.53 5.95 0.26
N LYS A 109 14.82 6.00 -1.04
CA LYS A 109 16.08 5.51 -1.61
C LYS A 109 16.85 6.73 -2.10
N GLU A 110 18.04 6.91 -1.57
CA GLU A 110 18.89 8.09 -1.77
C GLU A 110 19.19 8.41 -3.26
N GLU A 111 18.98 7.45 -4.18
CA GLU A 111 19.38 7.55 -5.59
C GLU A 111 18.23 7.82 -6.60
N GLU A 112 16.96 7.63 -6.23
CA GLU A 112 15.83 7.82 -7.17
C GLU A 112 14.88 8.90 -6.65
N GLY A 113 14.86 10.06 -7.31
CA GLY A 113 13.99 11.21 -7.02
C GLY A 113 12.49 10.96 -7.29
N GLU A 114 12.06 9.70 -7.36
CA GLU A 114 10.66 9.30 -7.52
C GLU A 114 10.18 8.57 -6.27
N ASN A 115 8.99 8.95 -5.80
CA ASN A 115 8.36 8.40 -4.62
C ASN A 115 8.17 6.87 -4.74
N ASN A 116 9.05 6.06 -4.11
CA ASN A 116 8.98 4.59 -4.07
C ASN A 116 7.80 4.12 -3.21
N LEU A 117 6.61 4.25 -3.76
CA LEU A 117 5.36 3.91 -3.10
C LEU A 117 5.18 2.39 -3.04
N ILE A 118 4.96 1.89 -1.84
CA ILE A 118 4.45 0.55 -1.60
C ILE A 118 3.00 0.67 -1.20
N TRP A 119 2.12 0.22 -2.08
CA TRP A 119 0.69 0.15 -1.85
C TRP A 119 0.09 -0.96 -2.72
N PRO A 120 -0.97 -1.65 -2.27
CA PRO A 120 -1.53 -1.61 -0.92
C PRO A 120 -0.66 -2.40 0.06
N LEU A 121 -0.62 -1.96 1.31
CA LEU A 121 -0.04 -2.73 2.42
C LEU A 121 -1.15 -2.98 3.45
N ALA A 122 -1.51 -4.25 3.66
CA ALA A 122 -2.50 -4.58 4.67
C ALA A 122 -1.85 -4.54 6.07
N LEU A 123 -2.39 -3.70 6.94
CA LEU A 123 -1.97 -3.47 8.32
C LEU A 123 -2.96 -4.12 9.28
N HIS A 124 -2.44 -5.00 10.12
CA HIS A 124 -3.19 -5.62 11.22
C HIS A 124 -2.44 -5.44 12.53
N ILE A 125 -3.11 -4.89 13.54
CA ILE A 125 -2.55 -4.69 14.88
C ILE A 125 -3.03 -5.82 15.78
N LYS A 126 -2.09 -6.57 16.38
CA LYS A 126 -2.38 -7.64 17.33
C LYS A 126 -1.53 -7.47 18.59
N GLY A 127 -2.14 -6.90 19.62
CA GLY A 127 -1.44 -6.57 20.86
C GLY A 127 -0.27 -5.60 20.60
N PRO A 128 0.96 -5.90 21.05
CA PRO A 128 2.12 -5.04 20.82
C PRO A 128 2.75 -5.20 19.43
N TYR A 129 2.12 -5.96 18.51
CA TYR A 129 2.68 -6.26 17.20
C TYR A 129 1.87 -5.62 16.07
N CYS A 130 2.57 -5.07 15.10
CA CYS A 130 2.01 -4.66 13.81
C CYS A 130 2.39 -5.70 12.76
N ILE A 131 1.40 -6.24 12.05
CA ILE A 131 1.57 -7.19 10.96
C ILE A 131 1.31 -6.45 9.65
N LEU A 132 2.29 -6.46 8.76
CA LEU A 132 2.23 -5.84 7.43
C LEU A 132 2.27 -6.91 6.36
N ILE A 133 1.26 -6.95 5.50
CA ILE A 133 1.17 -7.90 4.38
C ILE A 133 1.19 -7.11 3.08
N LEU A 134 2.14 -7.42 2.20
CA LEU A 134 2.22 -6.87 0.86
C LEU A 134 1.63 -7.89 -0.14
N PRO A 135 0.38 -7.73 -0.59
CA PRO A 135 -0.19 -8.59 -1.61
C PRO A 135 0.41 -8.32 -2.99
N LEU A 136 0.23 -9.29 -3.89
CA LEU A 136 0.34 -9.12 -5.32
C LEU A 136 -0.91 -8.36 -5.81
N VAL A 137 -0.68 -7.30 -6.57
CA VAL A 137 -1.71 -6.52 -7.25
C VAL A 137 -1.27 -6.29 -8.69
N GLU A 138 -2.11 -5.66 -9.50
CA GLU A 138 -1.72 -5.19 -10.82
C GLU A 138 -1.05 -3.80 -10.71
N PRO A 139 0.04 -3.53 -11.42
CA PRO A 139 0.77 -2.26 -11.35
C PRO A 139 -0.11 -1.02 -11.61
N ARG A 140 -1.12 -1.13 -12.50
CA ARG A 140 -2.09 -0.07 -12.78
C ARG A 140 -2.82 0.43 -11.52
N HIS A 141 -3.09 -0.45 -10.55
CA HIS A 141 -3.75 -0.05 -9.31
C HIS A 141 -2.83 0.82 -8.42
N VAL A 142 -1.53 0.51 -8.41
CA VAL A 142 -0.53 1.32 -7.68
C VAL A 142 -0.37 2.68 -8.35
N LYS A 143 -0.34 2.74 -9.70
CA LYS A 143 -0.34 4.00 -10.45
C LYS A 143 -1.58 4.84 -10.13
N ALA A 144 -2.76 4.24 -10.15
CA ALA A 144 -4.02 4.92 -9.84
C ALA A 144 -4.02 5.50 -8.41
N TYR A 145 -3.57 4.71 -7.41
CA TYR A 145 -3.43 5.20 -6.04
C TYR A 145 -2.42 6.35 -5.94
N ALA A 146 -1.27 6.24 -6.60
CA ALA A 146 -0.27 7.29 -6.60
C ALA A 146 -0.77 8.60 -7.21
N ARG A 147 -1.53 8.54 -8.31
CA ARG A 147 -2.20 9.70 -8.91
C ARG A 147 -3.22 10.31 -7.95
N LEU A 148 -4.03 9.48 -7.30
CA LEU A 148 -4.99 9.93 -6.29
C LEU A 148 -4.31 10.67 -5.13
N CYS A 149 -3.14 10.19 -4.68
CA CYS A 149 -2.37 10.82 -3.60
C CYS A 149 -1.85 12.23 -3.94
N LYS A 150 -1.71 12.57 -5.23
CA LYS A 150 -1.29 13.90 -5.73
C LYS A 150 -2.47 14.85 -5.95
N ARG A 151 -3.71 14.35 -5.97
CA ARG A 151 -4.90 15.20 -6.11
C ARG A 151 -5.19 15.97 -4.83
N SER A 152 -5.57 17.23 -4.98
CA SER A 152 -5.98 18.12 -3.89
C SER A 152 -7.45 17.98 -3.50
N ASP A 153 -8.27 17.38 -4.37
CA ASP A 153 -9.74 17.38 -4.28
C ASP A 153 -10.35 16.12 -3.62
N CYS A 154 -9.54 15.26 -3.01
CA CYS A 154 -9.99 14.02 -2.39
C CYS A 154 -10.90 13.15 -3.30
N GLY A 155 -10.77 13.23 -4.63
CA GLY A 155 -11.58 12.41 -5.53
C GLY A 155 -13.08 12.74 -5.51
N ASN A 156 -13.43 14.02 -5.36
CA ASN A 156 -14.83 14.43 -5.28
C ASN A 156 -15.56 14.33 -6.63
N ALA A 157 -16.34 13.26 -6.80
CA ALA A 157 -17.73 13.24 -7.23
C ALA A 157 -18.16 11.77 -7.35
N VAL A 158 -19.36 11.43 -6.91
CA VAL A 158 -20.00 10.10 -7.03
C VAL A 158 -20.03 9.58 -8.50
N THR A 159 -19.76 10.46 -9.46
CA THR A 159 -19.73 10.18 -10.90
C THR A 159 -18.33 10.17 -11.52
N ALA A 160 -17.26 10.44 -10.76
CA ALA A 160 -15.89 10.39 -11.25
C ALA A 160 -15.33 8.96 -11.10
N HIS A 161 -15.04 8.31 -12.22
CA HIS A 161 -14.19 7.13 -12.25
C HIS A 161 -12.83 7.48 -11.60
N GLU A 162 -12.28 6.61 -10.75
CA GLU A 162 -11.02 6.78 -9.99
C GLU A 162 -11.12 7.47 -8.61
N ASN A 163 -12.07 7.06 -7.76
CA ASN A 163 -12.02 7.34 -6.32
C ASN A 163 -11.45 6.15 -5.51
N LEU A 164 -11.02 6.38 -4.26
CA LEU A 164 -10.39 5.35 -3.43
C LEU A 164 -11.27 4.10 -3.27
N SER A 165 -12.56 4.28 -3.07
CA SER A 165 -13.51 3.17 -2.89
C SER A 165 -13.59 2.29 -4.14
N SER A 166 -13.68 2.88 -5.33
CA SER A 166 -13.64 2.13 -6.60
C SER A 166 -12.33 1.36 -6.76
N LEU A 167 -11.20 1.99 -6.45
CA LEU A 167 -9.89 1.35 -6.54
C LEU A 167 -9.75 0.16 -5.58
N LEU A 168 -10.30 0.26 -4.37
CA LEU A 168 -10.28 -0.83 -3.38
C LEU A 168 -11.21 -1.98 -3.76
N LEU A 169 -12.37 -1.70 -4.37
CA LEU A 169 -13.26 -2.72 -4.92
C LEU A 169 -12.59 -3.52 -6.05
N ASP A 170 -11.78 -2.85 -6.87
CA ASP A 170 -11.05 -3.45 -7.97
C ASP A 170 -9.80 -4.24 -7.53
N LEU A 171 -9.51 -4.30 -6.22
CA LEU A 171 -8.39 -5.07 -5.67
C LEU A 171 -8.85 -6.47 -5.23
N PRO A 172 -8.59 -7.54 -6.02
CA PRO A 172 -9.04 -8.89 -5.69
C PRO A 172 -8.38 -9.42 -4.41
N SER A 173 -7.18 -8.91 -4.10
CA SER A 173 -6.42 -9.22 -2.89
C SER A 173 -6.90 -8.50 -1.64
N ILE A 174 -7.93 -7.66 -1.73
CA ILE A 174 -8.57 -7.03 -0.56
C ILE A 174 -10.00 -7.55 -0.43
N THR A 175 -10.76 -7.58 -1.52
CA THR A 175 -12.16 -8.08 -1.52
C THR A 175 -12.28 -9.59 -1.31
N GLY A 176 -11.22 -10.38 -1.59
CA GLY A 176 -11.17 -11.81 -1.28
C GLY A 176 -10.78 -12.15 0.17
N TYR A 177 -10.26 -11.19 0.94
CA TYR A 177 -9.75 -11.43 2.30
C TYR A 177 -10.86 -11.48 3.36
N GLU A 178 -11.99 -10.78 3.18
CA GLU A 178 -13.08 -10.77 4.17
C GLU A 178 -13.69 -12.16 4.42
N HIS A 179 -13.66 -13.06 3.44
CA HIS A 179 -14.23 -14.40 3.61
C HIS A 179 -13.26 -15.44 4.21
N SER A 180 -11.96 -15.17 4.29
CA SER A 180 -10.95 -16.19 4.64
C SER A 180 -10.42 -16.12 6.07
N TRP A 181 -10.47 -14.95 6.74
CA TRP A 181 -9.89 -14.78 8.08
C TRP A 181 -10.84 -15.14 9.24
N TRP A 182 -12.15 -15.23 9.01
CA TRP A 182 -13.11 -15.65 10.04
C TRP A 182 -13.16 -17.17 10.27
N LEU A 183 -12.50 -17.97 9.43
CA LEU A 183 -12.60 -19.45 9.46
C LEU A 183 -11.29 -20.18 9.81
N MET A 184 -10.29 -19.51 10.36
CA MET A 184 -9.17 -20.20 11.01
C MET A 184 -9.37 -20.27 12.52
N PRO A 185 -10.00 -21.32 13.08
CA PRO A 185 -9.81 -21.63 14.48
C PRO A 185 -8.34 -21.96 14.68
N LEU A 186 -7.67 -21.19 15.53
CA LEU A 186 -6.43 -21.61 16.16
C LEU A 186 -6.72 -22.90 16.91
N VAL A 187 -6.35 -24.04 16.31
CA VAL A 187 -6.27 -25.31 17.01
C VAL A 187 -5.06 -25.20 17.93
N THR A 188 -5.35 -25.02 19.22
CA THR A 188 -4.45 -25.25 20.37
C THR A 188 -4.03 -26.70 20.47
#